data_AF-A0A3C7VYZ0-F1
#
_entry.id   AF-A0A3C7VYZ0-F1
#
_cell.length_a   1.000
_cell.length_b   1.000
_cell.length_c   1.000
_cell.angle_alpha   90.00
_cell.angle_beta   90.00
_cell.angle_gamma   90.00
#
_symmetry.space_group_name_H-M   'P 1'
#
loop_
_entity.id
_entity.type
_entity.pdbx_description
1 polymer ?
#
loop_
_entity_poly.entity_id
_entity_poly.type
_entity_poly.pdbx_seq_one_letter_code
_entity_poly.pdbx_strand_id
1 'polypeptide(L)'
;GGNLGVFEGNGGDLRIGLPLQSVHDGEDWVHPPLRLSVYLDAPAEAIAAIAEKHEVVRQLIDNGWLYLFRLDDEAGEIQRLHRGRWSVAASSEASAAA
;
A
#
# COMPACT_ATOMS: atom_id res chain seq x y z
N GLY A 1 23.07 -15.02 -23.69
CA GLY A 1 21.67 -14.81 -23.28
C GLY A 1 21.44 -13.31 -23.22
N GLY A 2 20.63 -12.76 -24.13
CA GLY A 2 20.40 -11.32 -24.23
C GLY A 2 18.96 -10.96 -24.58
N ASN A 3 18.03 -11.89 -24.36
CA ASN A 3 16.63 -11.76 -24.79
C ASN A 3 15.67 -11.49 -23.63
N LEU A 4 16.17 -11.33 -22.40
CA LEU A 4 15.39 -10.96 -21.23
C LEU A 4 15.96 -9.68 -20.61
N GLY A 5 15.07 -8.74 -20.34
CA GLY A 5 15.38 -7.52 -19.62
C GLY A 5 14.31 -7.21 -18.58
N VAL A 6 14.70 -6.40 -17.61
CA VAL A 6 13.88 -5.94 -16.49
C VAL A 6 13.74 -4.42 -16.59
N PHE A 7 12.54 -3.95 -16.32
CA PHE A 7 12.23 -2.54 -16.23
C PHE A 7 12.00 -2.19 -14.76
N GLU A 8 12.81 -1.31 -14.21
CA GLU A 8 12.76 -0.92 -12.80
C GLU A 8 12.03 0.44 -12.66
N GLY A 9 10.98 0.48 -11.83
CA GLY A 9 10.19 1.70 -11.59
C GLY A 9 9.27 2.13 -12.74
N ASN A 10 8.68 3.33 -12.62
CA ASN A 10 7.73 3.88 -13.61
C ASN A 10 8.40 4.45 -14.89
N GLY A 11 9.73 4.35 -15.02
CA GLY A 11 10.46 4.98 -16.13
C GLY A 11 11.96 4.70 -16.18
N GLY A 12 12.44 3.59 -15.59
CA GLY A 12 13.86 3.25 -15.62
C GLY A 12 14.33 2.74 -16.99
N ASP A 13 15.64 2.65 -17.20
CA ASP A 13 16.18 2.03 -18.41
C ASP A 13 15.92 0.51 -18.41
N LEU A 14 15.71 -0.08 -19.59
CA LEU A 14 15.63 -1.53 -19.72
C LEU A 14 17.01 -2.14 -19.43
N ARG A 15 17.12 -2.86 -18.32
CA ARG A 15 18.36 -3.55 -17.92
C ARG A 15 18.31 -5.01 -18.33
N ILE A 16 19.44 -5.61 -18.67
CA ILE A 16 19.53 -7.06 -18.84
C ILE A 16 19.45 -7.75 -17.47
N GLY A 17 18.70 -8.85 -17.37
CA GLY A 17 18.57 -9.59 -16.11
C GLY A 17 17.24 -10.32 -15.96
N LEU A 18 17.09 -11.05 -14.85
CA LEU A 18 15.83 -11.67 -14.44
C LEU A 18 15.09 -10.76 -13.46
N PRO A 19 13.74 -10.67 -13.51
CA PRO A 19 12.98 -9.80 -12.61
C PRO A 19 13.25 -10.05 -11.11
N LEU A 20 13.54 -11.30 -10.74
CA LEU A 20 13.86 -11.67 -9.36
C LEU A 20 15.12 -10.97 -8.84
N GLN A 21 16.09 -10.66 -9.70
CA GLN A 21 17.34 -9.99 -9.33
C GLN A 21 17.14 -8.52 -8.92
N SER A 22 15.99 -7.92 -9.23
CA SER A 22 15.64 -6.56 -8.78
C SER A 22 15.09 -6.51 -7.35
N VAL A 23 14.74 -7.66 -6.77
CA VAL A 23 14.10 -7.76 -5.44
C VAL A 23 14.81 -8.74 -4.51
N HIS A 24 15.69 -9.59 -5.03
CA HIS A 24 16.37 -10.67 -4.31
C HIS A 24 17.82 -10.78 -4.79
N ASP A 25 18.78 -10.89 -3.87
CA ASP A 25 20.22 -10.95 -4.22
C ASP A 25 20.74 -12.38 -4.46
N GLY A 26 19.97 -13.38 -4.06
CA GLY A 26 20.30 -14.80 -4.20
C GLY A 26 20.12 -15.56 -2.88
N GLU A 27 20.21 -14.84 -1.76
CA GLU A 27 20.02 -15.38 -0.41
C GLU A 27 18.83 -14.69 0.28
N ASP A 28 18.72 -13.36 0.16
CA ASP A 28 17.74 -12.54 0.88
C ASP A 28 16.93 -11.61 -0.04
N TRP A 29 15.75 -11.19 0.46
CA TRP A 29 14.95 -10.12 -0.15
C TRP A 29 15.58 -8.76 0.16
N VAL A 30 16.10 -8.09 -0.86
CA VAL A 30 16.76 -6.78 -0.70
C VAL A 30 15.80 -5.61 -0.88
N HIS A 31 14.61 -5.84 -1.42
CA HIS A 31 13.59 -4.80 -1.58
C HIS A 31 12.26 -5.19 -0.92
N PRO A 32 12.07 -4.89 0.37
CA PRO A 32 10.81 -5.20 1.05
C PRO A 32 9.67 -4.36 0.46
N PRO A 33 8.46 -4.92 0.32
CA PRO A 33 7.30 -4.18 -0.16
C PRO A 33 6.86 -3.18 0.90
N LEU A 34 6.95 -1.88 0.58
CA LEU A 34 6.41 -0.81 1.39
C LEU A 34 4.97 -0.49 0.96
N ARG A 35 4.09 -0.26 1.93
CA ARG A 35 2.71 0.16 1.67
C ARG A 35 2.47 1.54 2.26
N LEU A 36 1.90 2.43 1.45
CA LEU A 36 1.57 3.79 1.87
C LEU A 36 0.42 3.74 2.90
N SER A 37 0.61 4.43 4.03
CA SER A 37 -0.46 4.67 5.01
C SER A 37 -0.92 6.12 4.90
N VAL A 38 -2.21 6.32 4.64
CA VAL A 38 -2.83 7.63 4.45
C VAL A 38 -3.76 7.88 5.62
N TYR A 39 -3.58 9.00 6.32
CA TYR A 39 -4.42 9.42 7.45
C TYR A 39 -5.19 10.68 7.05
N LEU A 40 -6.51 10.64 7.19
CA LEU A 40 -7.39 11.74 6.86
C LEU A 40 -8.17 12.18 8.11
N ASP A 41 -8.18 13.48 8.36
CA ASP A 41 -9.13 14.12 9.26
C ASP A 41 -10.33 14.61 8.43
N ALA A 42 -11.32 13.74 8.29
CA ALA A 42 -12.55 14.01 7.54
C ALA A 42 -13.68 13.04 7.96
N PRO A 43 -14.96 13.38 7.69
CA PRO A 43 -16.09 12.50 7.98
C PRO A 43 -16.01 11.15 7.27
N ALA A 44 -16.36 10.07 7.97
CA ALA A 44 -16.27 8.69 7.46
C ALA A 44 -17.10 8.48 6.18
N GLU A 45 -18.28 9.09 6.11
CA GLU A 45 -19.20 9.03 4.98
C GLU A 45 -18.63 9.72 3.75
N ALA A 46 -17.95 10.86 3.94
CA ALA A 46 -17.33 11.60 2.84
C ALA A 46 -16.16 10.81 2.24
N ILE A 47 -15.31 10.23 3.09
CA ILE A 47 -14.20 9.36 2.65
C ILE A 47 -14.74 8.15 1.89
N ALA A 48 -15.74 7.45 2.46
CA ALA A 48 -16.33 6.27 1.84
C ALA A 48 -16.99 6.59 0.49
N ALA A 49 -17.73 7.71 0.40
CA ALA A 49 -18.36 8.15 -0.85
C ALA A 49 -17.33 8.46 -1.95
N ILE A 50 -16.20 9.09 -1.62
CA ILE A 50 -15.12 9.36 -2.57
C ILE A 50 -14.48 8.04 -3.02
N ALA A 51 -14.18 7.15 -2.08
CA ALA A 51 -13.60 5.85 -2.40
C ALA A 51 -14.53 5.03 -3.32
N GLU A 52 -15.83 5.00 -3.04
CA GLU A 52 -16.83 4.30 -3.87
C GLU A 52 -16.98 4.93 -5.26
N LYS A 53 -17.02 6.26 -5.34
CA LYS A 53 -17.14 7.00 -6.60
C LYS A 53 -15.99 6.78 -7.57
N HIS A 54 -14.77 6.57 -7.05
CA HIS A 54 -13.56 6.48 -7.86
C HIS A 54 -12.98 5.05 -7.83
N GLU A 55 -13.25 4.28 -8.89
CA GLU A 55 -12.84 2.88 -8.97
C GLU A 55 -11.33 2.67 -8.74
N VAL A 56 -10.48 3.52 -9.31
CA VAL A 56 -9.02 3.42 -9.13
C VAL A 56 -8.63 3.56 -7.65
N VAL A 57 -9.24 4.50 -6.92
CA VAL A 57 -8.99 4.70 -5.49
C VAL A 57 -9.45 3.49 -4.70
N ARG A 58 -10.67 3.00 -4.97
CA ARG A 58 -11.19 1.77 -4.36
C ARG A 58 -10.26 0.58 -4.56
N GLN A 59 -9.76 0.37 -5.79
CA GLN A 59 -8.86 -0.71 -6.11
C GLN A 59 -7.51 -0.58 -5.38
N LEU A 60 -6.98 0.63 -5.18
CA LEU A 60 -5.76 0.85 -4.40
C LEU A 60 -5.96 0.44 -2.92
N ILE A 61 -7.11 0.77 -2.34
CA ILE A 61 -7.45 0.46 -0.95
C ILE A 61 -7.73 -1.04 -0.77
N ASP A 62 -8.64 -1.59 -1.58
CA ASP A 62 -9.18 -2.93 -1.38
C ASP A 62 -8.18 -4.04 -1.70
N ASN A 63 -7.28 -3.79 -2.65
CA ASN A 63 -6.18 -4.70 -3.01
C ASN A 63 -4.93 -4.49 -2.13
N GLY A 64 -4.97 -3.56 -1.17
CA GLY A 64 -3.88 -3.36 -0.21
C GLY A 64 -2.61 -2.73 -0.81
N TRP A 65 -2.76 -1.92 -1.87
CA TRP A 65 -1.69 -1.07 -2.39
C TRP A 65 -1.41 0.10 -1.46
N LEU A 66 -2.45 0.60 -0.77
CA LEU A 66 -2.34 1.54 0.33
C LEU A 66 -3.32 1.19 1.45
N TYR A 67 -3.06 1.74 2.63
CA TYR A 67 -3.97 1.70 3.77
C TYR A 67 -4.56 3.09 3.99
N LEU A 68 -5.89 3.15 4.07
CA LEU A 68 -6.60 4.40 4.30
C LEU A 68 -7.19 4.41 5.71
N PHE A 69 -6.79 5.41 6.48
CA PHE A 69 -7.19 5.63 7.85
C PHE A 69 -7.92 6.96 8.00
N ARG A 70 -8.92 6.96 8.88
CA ARG A 70 -9.61 8.14 9.39
C ARG A 70 -9.17 8.36 10.84
N LEU A 71 -8.90 9.62 11.18
CA LEU A 71 -8.77 10.08 12.55
C LEU A 71 -10.17 10.42 13.07
N ASP A 72 -10.60 9.79 14.17
CA ASP A 72 -11.85 10.10 14.85
C ASP A 72 -11.54 10.85 16.14
N ASP A 73 -11.50 12.18 16.06
CA ASP A 73 -11.15 13.04 17.19
C ASP A 73 -12.20 13.00 18.31
N GLU A 74 -13.46 12.69 18.01
CA GLU A 74 -14.52 12.59 19.01
C GLU A 74 -14.40 11.30 19.83
N ALA A 75 -14.10 10.19 19.16
CA ALA A 75 -13.90 8.89 19.82
C ALA A 75 -12.46 8.67 20.34
N GLY A 76 -11.48 9.44 19.85
CA GLY A 76 -10.07 9.22 20.10
C GLY A 76 -9.53 7.96 19.41
N GLU A 77 -10.14 7.54 18.31
CA GLU A 77 -9.84 6.28 17.62
C GLU A 77 -9.29 6.51 16.21
N ILE A 78 -8.51 5.54 15.73
CA ILE A 78 -8.11 5.46 14.32
C ILE A 78 -8.91 4.33 13.68
N GLN A 79 -9.60 4.63 12.59
CA GLN A 79 -10.40 3.66 11.86
C GLN A 79 -9.80 3.43 10.47
N ARG A 80 -9.75 2.19 10.03
CA ARG A 80 -9.29 1.81 8.68
C ARG A 80 -10.49 1.50 7.79
N LEU A 81 -10.48 2.03 6.57
CA LEU A 81 -11.40 1.62 5.51
C LEU A 81 -10.80 0.46 4.72
N HIS A 82 -11.52 -0.65 4.60
CA HIS A 82 -11.16 -1.77 3.73
C HIS A 82 -12.39 -2.50 3.24
N ARG A 83 -12.51 -2.74 1.92
CA ARG A 83 -13.64 -3.43 1.30
C ARG A 83 -15.00 -2.83 1.69
N GLY A 84 -15.05 -1.50 1.71
CA GLY A 84 -16.24 -0.72 2.08
C GLY A 84 -16.63 -0.80 3.56
N ARG A 85 -15.76 -1.30 4.44
CA ARG A 85 -16.04 -1.44 5.87
C ARG A 85 -15.01 -0.67 6.70
N TRP A 86 -15.51 -0.01 7.72
CA TRP A 86 -14.69 0.61 8.76
C TRP A 86 -14.41 -0.39 9.87
N SER A 87 -13.18 -0.43 10.35
CA SER A 87 -12.76 -1.18 11.53
C SER A 87 -11.74 -0.38 12.33
N VAL A 88 -11.78 -0.44 13.65
CA VAL A 88 -10.75 0.18 14.50
C VAL A 88 -9.40 -0.42 14.12
N ALA A 89 -8.44 0.45 13.79
CA ALA A 89 -7.09 0.04 13.47
C ALA A 89 -6.43 -0.47 14.75
N ALA A 90 -6.04 -1.75 14.77
CA ALA A 90 -5.20 -2.26 15.84
C ALA A 90 -3.87 -1.49 15.82
N SER A 91 -3.40 -1.06 16.99
CA SER A 91 -2.03 -0.55 17.14
C SER A 91 -1.07 -1.67 16.76
N SER A 92 -0.44 -1.59 15.59
CA SER A 92 0.68 -2.49 15.29
C SER A 92 1.89 -2.01 16.07
N GLU A 93 2.33 -2.77 17.07
CA GLU A 93 3.75 -2.71 17.44
C GLU A 93 4.54 -3.04 16.17
N ALA A 94 5.42 -2.14 15.76
CA ALA A 94 6.26 -2.34 14.60
C ALA A 94 7.07 -3.64 14.82
N SER A 95 6.74 -4.69 14.07
CA SER A 95 7.62 -5.85 13.95
C SER A 95 8.81 -5.39 13.12
N ALA A 96 9.85 -4.93 13.83
CA ALA A 96 11.19 -4.84 13.30
C ALA A 96 11.70 -6.28 13.09
N ALA A 97 11.33 -6.87 11.95
CA ALA A 97 12.03 -8.03 11.42
C ALA A 97 13.12 -7.50 10.49
N ALA A 98 14.35 -7.48 11.04
CA ALA A 98 15.60 -7.47 10.29
C ALA A 98 16.02 -8.92 10.02
#